data_AF-A0AAE0GY60-F1
#
_entry.id   AF-A0AAE0GY60-F1
#
_cell.length_a   1.000
_cell.length_b   1.000
_cell.length_c   1.000
_cell.angle_alpha   90.00
_cell.angle_beta   90.00
_cell.angle_gamma   90.00
#
_symmetry.space_group_name_H-M   'P 1'
#
loop_
_entity.id
_entity.type
_entity.pdbx_description
1 polymer ?
#
loop_
_entity_poly.entity_id
_entity_poly.type
_entity_poly.pdbx_seq_one_letter_code
_entity_poly.pdbx_strand_id
1 'polypeptide(L)'
;MTGLERSANTAPATMDDTTGCGLMLVSRKHLELKKFFLRNLLLELGKRGVRATRSSGGVSVKSANRSFASSGSPGEKGNLPPLFRPGSLELLRPGLAKEAGYLEVYPRVGKRKPYLLEQLELFLEEKLRQSDRLVNSKGSQGRMAPPRQSAINMRLDAHRQCLELFINAFSTYRPLLQRIKEQYDVALDAALKSEQENMQLRADLIALEQSKQRAIEEARAEAASAAASQRGELARRLHEAEQRAQKAEARAEAALQEAADSRDVAADATAEATQYRDQNRELKQKMFDESSWSKRPLAEQVTQKMVGPRTGGNEPSAPAPTDSATTQKPPME
;
A
#
# COMPACT_ATOMS: atom_id res chain seq x y z
N MET A 1 -10.18 12.81 50.67
CA MET A 1 -11.20 11.79 50.97
C MET A 1 -10.71 10.47 50.43
N THR A 2 -10.38 9.57 51.37
CA THR A 2 -10.47 8.09 51.33
C THR A 2 -10.12 7.38 50.02
N GLY A 3 -9.15 6.48 49.92
CA GLY A 3 -8.42 5.72 50.94
C GLY A 3 -8.20 4.27 50.47
N LEU A 4 -7.22 3.61 51.12
CA LEU A 4 -6.92 2.16 51.14
C LEU A 4 -6.24 1.58 49.89
N GLU A 5 -4.92 1.35 49.91
CA GLU A 5 -4.20 0.25 50.61
C GLU A 5 -4.67 -1.15 50.24
N ARG A 6 -3.79 -1.92 49.57
CA ARG A 6 -3.39 -3.26 50.03
C ARG A 6 -2.11 -3.72 49.34
N SER A 7 -1.04 -3.62 50.15
CA SER A 7 0.16 -4.45 50.10
C SER A 7 -0.22 -5.92 50.33
N ALA A 8 0.38 -6.82 49.55
CA ALA A 8 0.50 -8.23 49.90
C ALA A 8 1.85 -8.75 49.41
N ASN A 9 2.85 -8.58 50.28
CA ASN A 9 4.02 -9.45 50.35
C ASN A 9 3.57 -10.90 50.53
N THR A 10 4.04 -11.81 49.69
CA THR A 10 4.12 -13.24 50.03
C THR A 10 5.47 -13.76 49.55
N ALA A 11 6.21 -14.33 50.51
CA ALA A 11 7.58 -14.81 50.39
C ALA A 11 7.67 -16.15 49.61
N PRO A 12 8.89 -16.65 49.34
CA PRO A 12 9.18 -17.56 48.23
C PRO A 12 8.90 -19.02 48.58
N ALA A 13 8.29 -19.74 47.63
CA ALA A 13 8.17 -21.19 47.69
C ALA A 13 9.48 -21.84 47.22
N THR A 14 9.89 -22.81 48.01
CA THR A 14 11.03 -23.72 47.93
C THR A 14 11.17 -24.44 46.59
N MET A 15 12.43 -24.68 46.25
CA MET A 15 12.89 -25.57 45.18
C MET A 15 12.29 -26.97 45.31
N ASP A 16 11.78 -27.49 44.18
CA ASP A 16 11.65 -28.92 43.93
C ASP A 16 12.48 -29.26 42.68
N ASP A 17 13.52 -30.06 42.91
CA ASP A 17 14.34 -30.68 41.87
C ASP A 17 13.52 -31.72 41.09
N THR A 18 13.01 -31.33 39.93
CA THR A 18 12.51 -32.27 38.90
C THR A 18 12.89 -31.80 37.49
N THR A 19 14.14 -31.41 37.33
CA THR A 19 14.70 -30.96 36.04
C THR A 19 15.42 -32.10 35.35
N GLY A 20 14.68 -32.97 34.65
CA GLY A 20 15.29 -34.07 33.90
C GLY A 20 14.59 -34.48 32.60
N CYS A 21 13.25 -34.39 32.52
CA CYS A 21 12.51 -34.84 31.33
C CYS A 21 11.59 -33.78 30.69
N GLY A 22 11.53 -32.56 31.22
CA GLY A 22 10.61 -31.51 30.75
C GLY A 22 11.04 -30.77 29.47
N LEU A 23 12.35 -30.68 29.18
CA LEU A 23 12.87 -29.86 28.08
C LEU A 23 12.49 -30.39 26.68
N MET A 24 12.31 -31.70 26.53
CA MET A 24 11.89 -32.30 25.25
C MET A 24 10.39 -32.13 24.97
N LEU A 25 9.57 -32.02 26.01
CA LEU A 25 8.12 -31.84 25.88
C LEU A 25 7.72 -30.37 25.64
N VAL A 26 8.45 -29.42 26.22
CA VAL A 26 8.22 -27.98 26.00
C VAL A 26 8.57 -27.60 24.55
N SER A 27 9.67 -28.10 23.99
CA SER A 27 10.02 -27.87 22.59
C SER A 27 8.96 -28.42 21.62
N ARG A 28 8.37 -29.59 21.91
CA ARG A 28 7.34 -30.19 21.05
C ARG A 28 6.03 -29.40 21.09
N LYS A 29 5.61 -28.94 22.28
CA LYS A 29 4.43 -28.07 22.43
C LYS A 29 4.65 -26.71 21.79
N HIS A 30 5.86 -26.15 21.85
CA HIS A 30 6.17 -24.86 21.26
C HIS A 30 6.22 -24.94 19.71
N LEU A 31 6.67 -26.06 19.15
CA LEU A 31 6.63 -26.31 17.71
C LEU A 31 5.19 -26.47 17.19
N GLU A 32 4.33 -27.18 17.94
CA GLU A 32 2.91 -27.30 17.61
C GLU A 32 2.17 -25.96 17.73
N LEU A 33 2.52 -25.11 18.71
CA LEU A 33 1.97 -23.76 18.82
C LEU A 33 2.37 -22.89 17.63
N LYS A 34 3.63 -22.97 17.18
CA LYS A 34 4.12 -22.23 16.00
C LYS A 34 3.43 -22.70 14.71
N LYS A 35 3.23 -24.01 14.54
CA LYS A 35 2.46 -24.56 13.41
C LYS A 35 1.00 -24.11 13.44
N PHE A 36 0.38 -24.11 14.62
CA PHE A 36 -0.99 -23.63 14.76
C PHE A 36 -1.11 -22.15 14.42
N PHE A 37 -0.16 -21.32 14.90
CA PHE A 37 -0.13 -19.89 14.61
C PHE A 37 0.09 -19.60 13.12
N LEU A 38 1.02 -20.31 12.46
CA LEU A 38 1.24 -20.19 11.01
C LEU A 38 0.03 -20.64 10.19
N ARG A 39 -0.66 -21.71 10.60
CA ARG A 39 -1.86 -22.20 9.92
C ARG A 39 -3.04 -21.22 10.06
N ASN A 40 -3.18 -20.59 11.23
CA ASN A 40 -4.19 -19.57 11.46
C ASN A 40 -3.87 -18.26 10.72
N LEU A 41 -2.59 -17.87 10.66
CA LEU A 41 -2.12 -16.72 9.88
C LEU A 41 -2.37 -16.92 8.37
N LEU A 42 -2.11 -18.13 7.85
CA LEU A 42 -2.40 -18.46 6.44
C LEU A 42 -3.91 -18.47 6.14
N LEU A 43 -4.73 -18.92 7.10
CA LEU A 43 -6.19 -18.86 6.98
C LEU A 43 -6.72 -17.43 7.04
N GLU A 44 -6.14 -16.55 7.87
CA GLU A 44 -6.48 -15.13 7.89
C GLU A 44 -6.05 -14.40 6.62
N LEU A 45 -4.85 -14.68 6.10
CA LEU A 45 -4.35 -14.10 4.85
C LEU A 45 -5.14 -14.63 3.65
N GLY A 46 -5.54 -15.90 3.65
CA GLY A 46 -6.46 -16.47 2.65
C GLY A 46 -7.86 -15.84 2.69
N LYS A 47 -8.38 -15.52 3.88
CA LYS A 47 -9.67 -14.83 4.04
C LYS A 47 -9.61 -13.35 3.63
N ARG A 48 -8.45 -12.69 3.76
CA ARG A 48 -8.24 -11.30 3.31
C ARG A 48 -7.90 -11.18 1.82
N GLY A 49 -7.26 -12.20 1.22
CA GLY A 49 -6.95 -12.24 -0.21
C GLY A 49 -8.12 -12.59 -1.13
N VAL A 50 -9.18 -13.24 -0.61
CA VAL A 50 -10.35 -13.66 -1.41
C VAL A 50 -11.51 -12.64 -1.36
N ARG A 51 -11.37 -11.55 -0.59
CA ARG A 51 -12.40 -10.49 -0.48
C ARG A 51 -12.08 -9.23 -1.30
N ALA A 52 -11.38 -9.38 -2.42
CA ALA A 52 -11.06 -8.28 -3.35
C ALA A 52 -11.69 -8.41 -4.76
N THR A 53 -12.50 -9.44 -5.04
CA THR A 53 -13.14 -9.60 -6.37
C THR A 53 -14.53 -10.22 -6.33
N ARG A 54 -15.45 -9.72 -5.50
CA ARG A 54 -16.89 -9.92 -5.73
C ARG A 54 -17.75 -9.00 -4.87
N SER A 55 -18.08 -7.85 -5.43
CA SER A 55 -19.26 -7.06 -5.06
C SER A 55 -19.81 -6.44 -6.33
N SER A 56 -20.53 -7.30 -7.06
CA SER A 56 -21.51 -6.92 -8.06
C SER A 56 -22.61 -6.08 -7.42
N GLY A 57 -22.63 -4.80 -7.76
CA GLY A 57 -23.74 -3.87 -7.51
C GLY A 57 -23.99 -3.03 -8.75
N GLY A 58 -23.99 -3.67 -9.93
CA GLY A 58 -24.39 -3.04 -11.17
C GLY A 58 -25.88 -2.78 -11.14
N VAL A 59 -26.27 -1.54 -10.86
CA VAL A 59 -27.62 -1.05 -11.12
C VAL A 59 -27.83 -1.17 -12.63
N SER A 60 -28.64 -2.16 -13.01
CA SER A 60 -29.14 -2.34 -14.37
C SER A 60 -30.10 -1.20 -14.68
N VAL A 61 -29.56 -0.08 -15.15
CA VAL A 61 -30.32 0.90 -15.92
C VAL A 61 -30.56 0.24 -17.27
N LYS A 62 -31.79 -0.25 -17.50
CA LYS A 62 -32.27 -0.66 -18.82
C LYS A 62 -32.28 0.56 -19.74
N SER A 63 -31.10 0.91 -20.26
CA SER A 63 -30.97 1.77 -21.43
C SER A 63 -31.18 0.91 -22.66
N ALA A 64 -32.32 1.10 -23.32
CA ALA A 64 -32.62 0.53 -24.61
C ALA A 64 -31.78 1.22 -25.70
N ASN A 65 -30.47 0.98 -25.70
CA ASN A 65 -29.60 1.30 -26.82
C ASN A 65 -29.43 0.04 -27.67
N ARG A 66 -30.30 -0.13 -28.68
CA ARG A 66 -30.05 -1.04 -29.80
C ARG A 66 -28.93 -0.45 -30.65
N SER A 67 -27.70 -0.84 -30.38
CA SER A 67 -26.62 -0.74 -31.36
C SER A 67 -26.86 -1.78 -32.45
N PHE A 68 -27.13 -1.30 -33.66
CA PHE A 68 -27.06 -2.12 -34.87
C PHE A 68 -25.60 -2.52 -35.09
N ALA A 69 -25.30 -3.80 -34.89
CA ALA A 69 -24.04 -4.39 -35.30
C ALA A 69 -23.97 -4.40 -36.83
N SER A 70 -23.05 -3.62 -37.37
CA SER A 70 -22.59 -3.69 -38.75
C SER A 70 -21.68 -4.92 -38.89
N SER A 71 -22.26 -6.08 -39.18
CA SER A 71 -21.54 -7.22 -39.75
C SER A 71 -21.71 -7.22 -41.26
N GLY A 72 -20.63 -6.94 -41.98
CA GLY A 72 -20.59 -7.00 -43.43
C GLY A 72 -20.75 -8.43 -43.95
N SER A 73 -21.76 -8.63 -44.79
CA SER A 73 -21.81 -9.65 -45.83
C SER A 73 -22.67 -9.10 -46.98
N PRO A 74 -22.18 -9.01 -48.22
CA PRO A 74 -22.90 -8.41 -49.33
C PRO A 74 -23.85 -9.45 -49.92
N GLY A 75 -25.09 -9.52 -49.45
CA GLY A 75 -26.08 -10.39 -50.11
C GLY A 75 -27.44 -10.51 -49.45
N GLU A 76 -27.53 -10.39 -48.13
CA GLU A 76 -28.80 -10.63 -47.44
C GLU A 76 -29.49 -9.32 -47.06
N LYS A 77 -30.50 -8.97 -47.88
CA LYS A 77 -31.46 -7.90 -47.60
C LYS A 77 -32.26 -8.28 -46.37
N GLY A 78 -31.77 -7.91 -45.19
CA GLY A 78 -32.51 -7.99 -43.93
C GLY A 78 -33.87 -7.31 -44.07
N ASN A 79 -34.90 -7.96 -43.51
CA ASN A 79 -36.29 -7.48 -43.46
C ASN A 79 -36.40 -6.21 -42.60
N LEU A 80 -35.94 -5.10 -43.15
CA LEU A 80 -36.27 -3.78 -42.64
C LEU A 80 -37.67 -3.39 -43.15
N PRO A 81 -38.50 -2.74 -42.31
CA PRO A 81 -39.76 -2.15 -42.73
C PRO A 81 -39.53 -1.31 -43.99
N PRO A 82 -40.49 -1.26 -44.94
CA PRO A 82 -40.28 -0.66 -46.25
C PRO A 82 -39.75 0.79 -46.22
N LEU A 83 -39.95 1.52 -45.12
CA LEU A 83 -39.45 2.88 -44.85
C LEU A 83 -37.94 3.01 -44.53
N PHE A 84 -37.24 1.91 -44.27
CA PHE A 84 -35.81 1.91 -43.92
C PHE A 84 -34.94 1.21 -44.96
N ARG A 85 -35.52 0.85 -46.12
CA ARG A 85 -34.76 0.31 -47.24
C ARG A 85 -34.01 1.44 -47.95
N PRO A 86 -32.77 1.25 -48.40
CA PRO A 86 -32.08 2.24 -49.22
C PRO A 86 -32.92 2.53 -50.48
N GLY A 87 -33.28 3.80 -50.70
CA GLY A 87 -34.20 4.26 -51.75
C GLY A 87 -35.64 4.53 -51.31
N SER A 88 -36.07 4.07 -50.13
CA SER A 88 -37.45 4.29 -49.64
C SER A 88 -37.75 5.74 -49.24
N LEU A 89 -36.72 6.49 -48.85
CA LEU A 89 -36.81 7.94 -48.60
C LEU A 89 -36.93 8.74 -49.90
N GLU A 90 -36.73 8.15 -51.08
CA GLU A 90 -37.01 8.82 -52.36
C GLU A 90 -38.53 8.92 -52.63
N LEU A 91 -39.34 8.02 -52.06
CA LEU A 91 -40.81 8.09 -52.12
C LEU A 91 -41.39 9.16 -51.18
N LEU A 92 -40.66 9.52 -50.12
CA LEU A 92 -41.02 10.60 -49.19
C LEU A 92 -40.39 11.94 -49.56
N ARG A 93 -39.43 11.98 -50.49
CA ARG A 93 -39.09 13.21 -51.18
C ARG A 93 -40.26 13.49 -52.13
N PRO A 94 -40.99 14.61 -51.98
CA PRO A 94 -41.89 15.06 -53.03
C PRO A 94 -41.07 15.11 -54.30
N GLY A 95 -41.35 14.20 -55.23
CA GLY A 95 -40.66 14.15 -56.49
C GLY A 95 -40.70 15.54 -57.09
N LEU A 96 -39.57 15.96 -57.65
CA LEU A 96 -39.52 16.91 -58.75
C LEU A 96 -40.24 16.28 -59.96
N ALA A 97 -41.50 15.93 -59.78
CA ALA A 97 -42.41 15.58 -60.84
C ALA A 97 -42.56 16.86 -61.65
N LYS A 98 -41.88 16.86 -62.78
CA LYS A 98 -42.19 17.67 -63.95
C LYS A 98 -43.58 17.26 -64.45
N GLU A 99 -44.61 17.55 -63.67
CA GLU A 99 -45.97 17.63 -64.18
C GLU A 99 -46.52 18.98 -63.77
N ALA A 100 -46.39 19.90 -64.73
CA ALA A 100 -47.14 21.12 -64.76
C ALA A 100 -48.63 20.77 -64.64
N GLY A 101 -49.35 21.40 -63.71
CA GLY A 101 -50.80 21.44 -63.88
C GLY A 101 -51.68 21.81 -62.72
N TYR A 102 -51.27 21.71 -61.45
CA TYR A 102 -52.22 21.99 -60.37
C TYR A 102 -51.61 22.81 -59.23
N LEU A 103 -52.16 24.03 -59.10
CA LEU A 103 -51.97 25.04 -58.05
C LEU A 103 -50.74 25.98 -58.15
N GLU A 104 -50.47 26.56 -59.32
CA GLU A 104 -49.68 27.80 -59.40
C GLU A 104 -50.54 29.02 -59.01
N VAL A 105 -50.67 29.27 -57.70
CA VAL A 105 -51.25 30.52 -57.16
C VAL A 105 -50.19 31.63 -57.06
N TYR A 106 -48.95 31.38 -57.51
CA TYR A 106 -47.89 32.37 -57.53
C TYR A 106 -47.38 32.61 -58.95
N PRO A 107 -47.41 33.86 -59.46
CA PRO A 107 -46.88 34.15 -60.78
C PRO A 107 -45.37 33.94 -60.77
N ARG A 108 -44.87 33.13 -61.71
CA ARG A 108 -43.44 32.87 -61.96
C ARG A 108 -42.74 34.10 -62.56
N VAL A 109 -42.77 35.24 -61.87
CA VAL A 109 -42.06 36.46 -62.31
C VAL A 109 -40.67 36.49 -61.68
N GLY A 110 -39.75 35.75 -62.31
CA GLY A 110 -38.31 35.90 -62.11
C GLY A 110 -37.75 35.28 -60.83
N LYS A 111 -36.44 35.00 -60.86
CA LYS A 111 -35.62 34.42 -59.78
C LYS A 111 -35.50 35.34 -58.54
N ARG A 112 -36.42 36.30 -58.37
CA ARG A 112 -36.36 37.29 -57.30
C ARG A 112 -37.05 36.74 -56.06
N LYS A 113 -36.31 36.81 -54.97
CA LYS A 113 -36.79 36.44 -53.65
C LYS A 113 -37.99 37.33 -53.28
N PRO A 114 -39.06 36.79 -52.68
CA PRO A 114 -40.19 37.61 -52.27
C PRO A 114 -39.73 38.68 -51.26
N TYR A 115 -40.22 39.91 -51.44
CA TYR A 115 -39.78 41.09 -50.68
C TYR A 115 -39.84 40.90 -49.16
N LEU A 116 -40.90 40.26 -48.65
CA LEU A 116 -41.04 39.93 -47.23
C LEU A 116 -39.88 39.05 -46.73
N LEU A 117 -39.48 38.05 -47.52
CA LEU A 117 -38.41 37.14 -47.12
C LEU A 117 -37.05 37.85 -47.14
N GLU A 118 -36.83 38.78 -48.07
CA GLU A 118 -35.66 39.67 -48.08
C GLU A 118 -35.59 40.56 -46.84
N GLN A 119 -36.72 41.16 -46.44
CA GLN A 119 -36.80 41.95 -45.21
C GLN A 119 -36.52 41.13 -43.95
N LEU A 120 -37.06 39.91 -43.86
CA LEU A 120 -36.86 39.03 -42.72
C LEU A 120 -35.41 38.53 -42.60
N GLU A 121 -34.73 38.28 -43.72
CA GLU A 121 -33.31 37.93 -43.72
C GLU A 121 -32.44 39.09 -43.24
N LEU A 122 -32.65 40.30 -43.76
CA LEU A 122 -31.92 41.49 -43.31
C LEU A 122 -32.13 41.74 -41.81
N PHE A 123 -33.37 41.60 -41.34
CA PHE A 123 -33.69 41.73 -39.91
C PHE A 123 -32.99 40.66 -39.07
N LEU A 124 -33.01 39.41 -39.51
CA LEU A 124 -32.36 38.30 -38.80
C LEU A 124 -30.83 38.49 -38.76
N GLU A 125 -30.21 38.86 -39.87
CA GLU A 125 -28.77 39.16 -39.94
C GLU A 125 -28.40 40.29 -38.99
N GLU A 126 -29.21 41.35 -38.93
CA GLU A 126 -29.00 42.45 -38.02
C GLU A 126 -29.09 41.98 -36.56
N LYS A 127 -30.11 41.19 -36.22
CA LYS A 127 -30.31 40.65 -34.87
C LYS A 127 -29.20 39.67 -34.47
N LEU A 128 -28.76 38.81 -35.37
CA LEU A 128 -27.63 37.92 -35.13
C LEU A 128 -26.34 38.72 -34.90
N ARG A 129 -26.08 39.75 -35.71
CA ARG A 129 -24.92 40.64 -35.52
C ARG A 129 -24.99 41.39 -34.19
N GLN A 130 -26.17 41.84 -33.78
CA GLN A 130 -26.39 42.45 -32.46
C GLN A 130 -26.13 41.44 -31.34
N SER A 131 -26.61 40.20 -31.47
CA SER A 131 -26.40 39.13 -30.51
C SER A 131 -24.90 38.81 -30.34
N ASP A 132 -24.16 38.69 -31.45
CA ASP A 132 -22.72 38.43 -31.43
C ASP A 132 -21.94 39.58 -30.78
N ARG A 133 -22.35 40.84 -31.02
CA ARG A 133 -21.76 42.02 -30.33
C ARG A 133 -22.00 42.00 -28.83
N LEU A 134 -23.20 41.62 -28.38
CA LEU A 134 -23.54 41.53 -26.96
C LEU A 134 -22.78 40.39 -26.26
N VAL A 135 -22.58 39.26 -26.96
CA VAL A 135 -21.77 38.15 -26.48
C VAL A 135 -20.31 38.55 -26.36
N ASN A 136 -19.76 39.20 -27.39
CA ASN A 136 -18.35 39.60 -27.42
C ASN A 136 -18.03 40.73 -26.43
N SER A 137 -18.94 41.69 -26.22
CA SER A 137 -18.77 42.78 -25.24
C SER A 137 -18.82 42.29 -23.79
N LYS A 138 -19.63 41.26 -23.50
CA LYS A 138 -19.69 40.63 -22.17
C LYS A 138 -18.51 39.69 -21.87
N GLY A 139 -17.72 39.32 -22.89
CA GLY A 139 -16.54 38.45 -22.74
C GLY A 139 -15.36 39.06 -21.96
N SER A 140 -15.42 40.33 -21.55
CA SER A 140 -14.38 41.02 -20.77
C SER A 140 -14.57 40.94 -19.25
N GLN A 141 -15.73 40.51 -18.75
CA GLN A 141 -15.98 40.39 -17.31
C GLN A 141 -16.19 38.92 -16.89
N GLY A 142 -15.17 38.34 -16.24
CA GLY A 142 -15.34 37.32 -15.20
C GLY A 142 -15.71 35.89 -15.63
N ARG A 143 -14.67 35.08 -15.84
CA ARG A 143 -14.47 33.61 -15.76
C ARG A 143 -15.49 32.65 -15.05
N MET A 144 -16.80 32.87 -14.96
CA MET A 144 -17.68 31.97 -14.17
C MET A 144 -18.95 31.44 -14.85
N ALA A 145 -19.21 31.67 -16.14
CA ALA A 145 -20.28 30.98 -16.87
C ALA A 145 -19.91 30.80 -18.36
N PRO A 146 -20.35 29.71 -19.03
CA PRO A 146 -19.87 29.37 -20.36
C PRO A 146 -20.41 30.40 -21.36
N PRO A 147 -19.54 31.22 -22.00
CA PRO A 147 -19.95 32.25 -22.95
C PRO A 147 -20.73 31.69 -24.15
N ARG A 148 -20.66 30.37 -24.36
CA ARG A 148 -21.36 29.64 -25.41
C ARG A 148 -22.87 29.56 -25.19
N GLN A 149 -23.34 29.31 -23.96
CA GLN A 149 -24.77 29.12 -23.71
C GLN A 149 -25.56 30.42 -23.83
N SER A 150 -25.02 31.50 -23.25
CA SER A 150 -25.61 32.82 -23.39
C SER A 150 -25.67 33.27 -24.85
N ALA A 151 -24.70 32.87 -25.67
CA ALA A 151 -24.71 33.18 -27.10
C ALA A 151 -25.78 32.39 -27.86
N ILE A 152 -25.94 31.10 -27.55
CA ILE A 152 -26.99 30.26 -28.14
C ILE A 152 -28.38 30.82 -27.81
N ASN A 153 -28.63 31.20 -26.56
CA ASN A 153 -29.92 31.77 -26.14
C ASN A 153 -30.23 33.09 -26.88
N MET A 154 -29.25 33.99 -27.01
CA MET A 154 -29.45 35.27 -27.72
C MET A 154 -29.71 35.08 -29.22
N ARG A 155 -29.11 34.04 -29.83
CA ARG A 155 -29.40 33.67 -31.22
C ARG A 155 -30.79 33.06 -31.37
N LEU A 156 -31.21 32.20 -30.45
CA LEU A 156 -32.58 31.65 -30.43
C LEU A 156 -33.62 32.78 -30.29
N ASP A 157 -33.36 33.78 -29.47
CA ASP A 157 -34.24 34.94 -29.32
C ASP A 157 -34.33 35.78 -30.61
N ALA A 158 -33.23 35.92 -31.36
CA ALA A 158 -33.25 36.56 -32.67
C ALA A 158 -34.15 35.79 -33.67
N HIS A 159 -34.08 34.46 -33.67
CA HIS A 159 -34.94 33.61 -34.49
C HIS A 159 -36.41 33.67 -34.04
N ARG A 160 -36.71 33.72 -32.73
CA ARG A 160 -38.06 33.93 -32.19
C ARG A 160 -38.66 35.27 -32.64
N GLN A 161 -37.86 36.35 -32.59
CA GLN A 161 -38.29 37.67 -33.06
C GLN A 161 -38.56 37.69 -34.58
N CYS A 162 -37.72 37.02 -35.37
CA CYS A 162 -37.93 36.90 -36.82
C CYS A 162 -39.20 36.07 -37.15
N LEU A 163 -39.43 34.97 -36.43
CA LEU A 163 -40.64 34.15 -36.57
C LEU A 163 -41.90 34.96 -36.23
N GLU A 164 -41.85 35.79 -35.19
CA GLU A 164 -42.97 36.66 -34.81
C GLU A 164 -43.31 37.67 -35.93
N LEU A 165 -42.29 38.31 -36.52
CA LEU A 165 -42.50 39.21 -37.67
C LEU A 165 -43.03 38.48 -38.90
N PHE A 166 -42.55 37.26 -39.15
CA PHE A 166 -43.07 36.40 -40.21
C PHE A 166 -44.56 36.11 -40.00
N ILE A 167 -44.96 35.70 -38.80
CA ILE A 167 -46.36 35.41 -38.45
C ILE A 167 -47.23 36.66 -38.60
N ASN A 168 -46.74 37.82 -38.18
CA ASN A 168 -47.46 39.09 -38.29
C ASN A 168 -47.70 39.52 -39.74
N ALA A 169 -46.81 39.15 -40.67
CA ALA A 169 -46.97 39.46 -42.09
C ALA A 169 -48.07 38.62 -42.79
N PHE A 170 -48.45 37.47 -42.24
CA PHE A 170 -49.58 36.67 -42.74
C PHE A 170 -50.85 37.02 -41.97
N SER A 171 -51.88 37.55 -42.64
CA SER A 171 -53.19 37.80 -42.05
C SER A 171 -54.08 36.56 -42.07
N THR A 172 -54.14 35.83 -43.19
CA THR A 172 -55.04 34.69 -43.39
C THR A 172 -54.68 33.45 -42.55
N TYR A 173 -53.38 33.15 -42.43
CA TYR A 173 -52.89 31.96 -41.71
C TYR A 173 -52.39 32.25 -40.29
N ARG A 174 -52.51 33.50 -39.83
CA ARG A 174 -52.03 33.96 -38.52
C ARG A 174 -52.41 33.03 -37.36
N PRO A 175 -53.69 32.65 -37.16
CA PRO A 175 -54.08 31.85 -36.00
C PRO A 175 -53.46 30.44 -36.02
N LEU A 176 -53.26 29.86 -37.20
CA LEU A 176 -52.60 28.56 -37.33
C LEU A 176 -51.10 28.67 -37.01
N LEU A 177 -50.43 29.66 -37.60
CA LEU A 177 -48.99 29.88 -37.37
C LEU A 177 -48.69 30.25 -35.91
N GLN A 178 -49.59 31.00 -35.26
CA GLN A 178 -49.48 31.34 -33.85
C GLN A 178 -49.56 30.10 -32.95
N ARG A 179 -50.50 29.18 -33.21
CA ARG A 179 -50.57 27.90 -32.48
C ARG A 179 -49.31 27.04 -32.68
N ILE A 180 -48.76 27.01 -33.89
CA ILE A 180 -47.50 26.29 -34.18
C ILE A 180 -46.35 26.92 -33.39
N LYS A 181 -46.25 28.24 -33.37
CA LYS A 181 -45.25 28.97 -32.57
C LYS A 181 -45.38 28.66 -31.08
N GLU A 182 -46.59 28.70 -30.53
CA GLU A 182 -46.84 28.39 -29.12
C GLU A 182 -46.36 26.97 -28.76
N GLN A 183 -46.69 25.96 -29.58
CA GLN A 183 -46.19 24.60 -29.34
C GLN A 183 -44.67 24.48 -29.49
N TYR A 184 -44.09 25.18 -30.49
CA TYR A 184 -42.66 25.23 -30.67
C TYR A 184 -41.95 25.88 -29.48
N ASP A 185 -42.47 27.00 -28.96
CA ASP A 185 -41.89 27.71 -27.83
C ASP A 185 -41.92 26.85 -26.55
N VAL A 186 -43.02 26.14 -26.30
CA VAL A 186 -43.12 25.20 -25.17
C VAL A 186 -42.10 24.06 -25.30
N ALA A 187 -41.95 23.48 -26.49
CA ALA A 187 -40.98 22.42 -26.73
C ALA A 187 -39.53 22.93 -26.62
N LEU A 188 -39.26 24.15 -27.09
CA LEU A 188 -37.95 24.79 -26.99
C LEU A 188 -37.58 25.06 -25.52
N ASP A 189 -38.53 25.58 -24.72
CA ASP A 189 -38.29 25.85 -23.31
C ASP A 189 -38.05 24.56 -22.52
N ALA A 190 -38.76 23.48 -22.84
CA ALA A 190 -38.51 22.17 -22.26
C ALA A 190 -37.11 21.64 -22.63
N ALA A 191 -36.71 21.79 -23.91
CA ALA A 191 -35.37 21.40 -24.36
C ALA A 191 -34.26 22.21 -23.67
N LEU A 192 -34.40 23.53 -23.56
CA LEU A 192 -33.44 24.41 -22.89
C LEU A 192 -33.30 24.07 -21.40
N LYS A 193 -34.41 23.78 -20.71
CA LYS A 193 -34.37 23.31 -19.31
C LYS A 193 -33.61 21.99 -19.19
N SER A 194 -33.92 21.01 -20.06
CA SER A 194 -33.25 19.71 -20.04
C SER A 194 -31.74 19.81 -20.32
N GLU A 195 -31.33 20.75 -21.17
CA GLU A 195 -29.92 21.00 -21.46
C GLU A 195 -29.21 21.64 -20.25
N GLN A 196 -29.85 22.61 -19.59
CA GLN A 196 -29.32 23.24 -18.38
C GLN A 196 -29.14 22.22 -17.26
N GLU A 197 -30.14 21.37 -17.03
CA GLU A 197 -30.06 20.26 -16.09
C GLU A 197 -28.93 19.29 -16.47
N ASN A 198 -28.78 18.94 -17.75
CA ASN A 198 -27.70 18.06 -18.20
C ASN A 198 -26.32 18.67 -17.97
N MET A 199 -26.14 19.97 -18.23
CA MET A 199 -24.90 20.67 -17.96
C MET A 199 -24.58 20.71 -16.46
N GLN A 200 -25.58 20.98 -15.63
CA GLN A 200 -25.43 20.97 -14.17
C GLN A 200 -25.01 19.57 -13.68
N LEU A 201 -25.69 18.52 -14.13
CA LEU A 201 -25.35 17.14 -13.78
C LEU A 201 -23.93 16.77 -14.20
N ARG A 202 -23.46 17.23 -15.37
CA ARG A 202 -22.07 17.03 -15.79
C ARG A 202 -21.09 17.75 -14.87
N ALA A 203 -21.39 18.99 -14.47
CA ALA A 203 -20.55 19.73 -13.53
C ALA A 203 -20.49 19.04 -12.16
N ASP A 204 -21.64 18.57 -11.65
CA ASP A 204 -21.73 17.83 -10.39
C ASP A 204 -20.98 16.50 -10.45
N LEU A 205 -21.07 15.77 -11.56
CA LEU A 205 -20.30 14.54 -11.78
C LEU A 205 -18.79 14.79 -11.71
N ILE A 206 -18.31 15.84 -12.38
CA ILE A 206 -16.88 16.22 -12.34
C ILE A 206 -16.46 16.58 -10.91
N ALA A 207 -17.28 17.35 -10.18
CA ALA A 207 -16.99 17.72 -8.80
C ALA A 207 -16.94 16.49 -7.87
N LEU A 208 -17.88 15.56 -8.03
CA LEU A 208 -17.92 14.31 -7.28
C LEU A 208 -16.71 13.42 -7.60
N GLU A 209 -16.33 13.28 -8.87
CA GLU A 209 -15.13 12.54 -9.28
C GLU A 209 -13.86 13.12 -8.65
N GLN A 210 -13.72 14.45 -8.64
CA GLN A 210 -12.60 15.11 -7.97
C GLN A 210 -12.60 14.87 -6.46
N SER A 211 -13.76 14.93 -5.80
CA SER A 211 -13.87 14.66 -4.36
C SER A 211 -13.48 13.21 -4.03
N LYS A 212 -13.92 12.26 -4.86
CA LYS A 212 -13.58 10.84 -4.73
C LYS A 212 -12.09 10.61 -4.92
N GLN A 213 -11.49 11.26 -5.91
CA GLN A 213 -10.06 11.13 -6.18
C GLN A 213 -9.23 11.65 -5.00
N ARG A 214 -9.60 12.79 -4.43
CA ARG A 214 -8.97 13.34 -3.21
C ARG A 214 -9.08 12.38 -2.02
N ALA A 215 -10.27 11.83 -1.77
CA ALA A 215 -10.46 10.87 -0.69
C ALA A 215 -9.64 9.58 -0.88
N ILE A 216 -9.47 9.11 -2.12
CA ILE A 216 -8.61 7.96 -2.43
C ILE A 216 -7.13 8.30 -2.17
N GLU A 217 -6.69 9.48 -2.56
CA GLU A 217 -5.31 9.95 -2.34
C GLU A 217 -5.01 10.08 -0.84
N GLU A 218 -5.93 10.65 -0.08
CA GLU A 218 -5.84 10.77 1.38
C GLU A 218 -5.77 9.40 2.05
N ALA A 219 -6.69 8.48 1.73
CA ALA A 219 -6.67 7.12 2.27
C ALA A 219 -5.38 6.35 1.92
N ARG A 220 -4.80 6.59 0.74
CA ARG A 220 -3.50 6.01 0.35
C ARG A 220 -2.35 6.61 1.15
N ALA A 221 -2.36 7.92 1.37
CA ALA A 221 -1.35 8.60 2.18
C ALA A 221 -1.40 8.12 3.64
N GLU A 222 -2.59 8.01 4.22
CA GLU A 222 -2.81 7.47 5.56
C GLU A 222 -2.31 6.03 5.67
N ALA A 223 -2.71 5.15 4.75
CA ALA A 223 -2.26 3.75 4.74
C ALA A 223 -0.74 3.62 4.59
N ALA A 224 -0.12 4.45 3.75
CA ALA A 224 1.33 4.48 3.59
C ALA A 224 2.04 4.96 4.88
N SER A 225 1.51 6.00 5.54
CA SER A 225 2.05 6.50 6.81
C SER A 225 1.94 5.46 7.93
N ALA A 226 0.80 4.77 8.03
CA ALA A 226 0.57 3.70 8.99
C ALA A 226 1.54 2.53 8.74
N ALA A 227 1.71 2.10 7.48
CA ALA A 227 2.65 1.06 7.13
C ALA A 227 4.11 1.44 7.44
N ALA A 228 4.50 2.70 7.20
CA ALA A 228 5.83 3.20 7.55
C ALA A 228 6.07 3.19 9.07
N SER A 229 5.08 3.63 9.85
CA SER A 229 5.17 3.59 11.32
C SER A 229 5.33 2.16 11.86
N GLN A 230 4.57 1.20 11.33
CA GLN A 230 4.66 -0.21 11.72
C GLN A 230 6.02 -0.81 11.35
N ARG A 231 6.56 -0.50 10.17
CA ARG A 231 7.91 -0.94 9.77
C ARG A 231 8.98 -0.38 10.70
N GLY A 232 8.87 0.90 11.08
CA GLY A 232 9.77 1.52 12.05
C GLY A 232 9.73 0.85 13.41
N GLU A 233 8.53 0.52 13.91
CA GLU A 233 8.36 -0.19 15.18
C GLU A 233 8.94 -1.60 15.14
N LEU A 234 8.68 -2.36 14.06
CA LEU A 234 9.25 -3.69 13.88
C LEU A 234 10.78 -3.67 13.79
N ALA A 235 11.35 -2.71 13.06
CA ALA A 235 12.80 -2.53 12.98
C ALA A 235 13.42 -2.25 14.37
N ARG A 236 12.76 -1.39 15.17
CA ARG A 236 13.20 -1.11 16.55
C ARG A 236 13.15 -2.35 17.42
N ARG A 237 12.04 -3.11 17.39
CA ARG A 237 11.91 -4.36 18.17
C ARG A 237 12.93 -5.42 17.77
N LEU A 238 13.25 -5.50 16.46
CA LEU A 238 14.27 -6.38 15.93
C LEU A 238 15.65 -5.98 16.49
N HIS A 239 16.00 -4.71 16.42
CA HIS A 239 17.26 -4.20 16.96
C HIS A 239 17.39 -4.44 18.48
N GLU A 240 16.32 -4.19 19.24
CA GLU A 240 16.29 -4.50 20.69
C GLU A 240 16.42 -5.99 20.99
N ALA A 241 15.94 -6.87 20.09
CA ALA A 241 16.11 -8.31 20.21
C ALA A 241 17.55 -8.74 19.89
N GLU A 242 18.16 -8.18 18.83
CA GLU A 242 19.56 -8.42 18.46
C GLU A 242 20.50 -8.01 19.60
N GLN A 243 20.31 -6.82 20.17
CA GLN A 243 21.12 -6.38 21.31
C GLN A 243 20.99 -7.30 22.54
N ARG A 244 19.79 -7.85 22.78
CA ARG A 244 19.58 -8.82 23.87
C ARG A 244 20.26 -10.15 23.57
N ALA A 245 20.23 -10.61 22.32
CA ALA A 245 20.92 -11.82 21.89
C ALA A 245 22.44 -11.66 22.04
N GLN A 246 23.02 -10.56 21.54
CA GLN A 246 24.46 -10.26 21.70
C GLN A 246 24.89 -10.21 23.16
N LYS A 247 24.09 -9.58 24.05
CA LYS A 247 24.37 -9.56 25.49
C LYS A 247 24.29 -10.95 26.12
N ALA A 248 23.39 -11.81 25.66
CA ALA A 248 23.28 -13.18 26.14
C ALA A 248 24.45 -14.04 25.67
N GLU A 249 24.87 -13.89 24.41
CA GLU A 249 26.05 -14.56 23.84
C GLU A 249 27.32 -14.15 24.60
N ALA A 250 27.56 -12.86 24.80
CA ALA A 250 28.72 -12.39 25.55
C ALA A 250 28.75 -12.92 27.00
N ARG A 251 27.60 -13.05 27.65
CA ARG A 251 27.50 -13.65 29.00
C ARG A 251 27.78 -15.15 28.97
N ALA A 252 27.32 -15.86 27.94
CA ALA A 252 27.59 -17.28 27.79
C ALA A 252 29.07 -17.54 27.53
N GLU A 253 29.71 -16.72 26.69
CA GLU A 253 31.15 -16.77 26.43
C GLU A 253 31.96 -16.51 27.71
N ALA A 254 31.60 -15.47 28.47
CA ALA A 254 32.25 -15.17 29.76
C ALA A 254 32.09 -16.33 30.77
N ALA A 255 30.89 -16.93 30.85
CA ALA A 255 30.65 -18.08 31.72
C ALA A 255 31.44 -19.33 31.29
N LEU A 256 31.63 -19.53 29.98
CA LEU A 256 32.46 -20.63 29.46
C LEU A 256 33.95 -20.42 29.78
N GLN A 257 34.43 -19.17 29.70
CA GLN A 257 35.80 -18.82 30.10
C GLN A 257 36.00 -19.05 31.60
N GLU A 258 35.12 -18.53 32.45
CA GLU A 258 35.18 -18.75 33.90
C GLU A 258 35.12 -20.24 34.26
N ALA A 259 34.29 -21.03 33.55
CA ALA A 259 34.24 -22.47 33.72
C ALA A 259 35.54 -23.17 33.28
N ALA A 260 36.24 -22.67 32.27
CA ALA A 260 37.55 -23.19 31.87
C ALA A 260 38.61 -22.86 32.92
N ASP A 261 38.70 -21.59 33.34
CA ASP A 261 39.65 -21.14 34.36
C ASP A 261 39.47 -21.91 35.68
N SER A 262 38.21 -22.13 36.11
CA SER A 262 37.92 -22.90 37.32
C SER A 262 38.34 -24.38 37.22
N ARG A 263 38.30 -24.97 36.01
CA ARG A 263 38.78 -26.35 35.78
C ARG A 263 40.30 -26.42 35.85
N ASP A 264 40.99 -25.43 35.30
CA ASP A 264 42.45 -25.36 35.34
C ASP A 264 42.93 -25.21 36.79
N VAL A 265 42.31 -24.30 37.58
CA VAL A 265 42.59 -24.16 39.01
C VAL A 265 42.30 -25.45 39.79
N ALA A 266 41.20 -26.14 39.47
CA ALA A 266 40.88 -27.42 40.11
C ALA A 266 41.92 -28.50 39.74
N ALA A 267 42.39 -28.55 38.49
CA ALA A 267 43.42 -29.47 38.05
C ALA A 267 44.74 -29.22 38.81
N ASP A 268 45.17 -27.97 38.93
CA ASP A 268 46.36 -27.59 39.69
C ASP A 268 46.24 -27.97 41.17
N ALA A 269 45.10 -27.67 41.80
CA ALA A 269 44.85 -28.05 43.18
C ALA A 269 44.85 -29.58 43.39
N THR A 270 44.34 -30.35 42.42
CA THR A 270 44.43 -31.83 42.48
C THR A 270 45.86 -32.33 42.32
N ALA A 271 46.67 -31.69 41.46
CA ALA A 271 48.08 -32.02 41.29
C ALA A 271 48.86 -31.75 42.60
N GLU A 272 48.68 -30.58 43.21
CA GLU A 272 49.26 -30.25 44.52
C GLU A 272 48.83 -31.25 45.61
N ALA A 273 47.53 -31.59 45.68
CA ALA A 273 47.03 -32.56 46.64
C ALA A 273 47.64 -33.96 46.45
N THR A 274 47.89 -34.39 45.21
CA THR A 274 48.61 -35.65 44.95
C THR A 274 50.07 -35.57 45.38
N GLN A 275 50.77 -34.46 45.11
CA GLN A 275 52.14 -34.24 45.58
C GLN A 275 52.23 -34.30 47.12
N TYR A 276 51.32 -33.64 47.84
CA TYR A 276 51.29 -33.70 49.30
C TYR A 276 50.96 -35.10 49.83
N ARG A 277 50.14 -35.90 49.14
CA ARG A 277 49.88 -37.30 49.51
C ARG A 277 51.12 -38.17 49.32
N ASP A 278 51.83 -38.00 48.21
CA ASP A 278 53.05 -38.74 47.92
C ASP A 278 54.17 -38.39 48.91
N GLN A 279 54.37 -37.10 49.20
CA GLN A 279 55.28 -36.64 50.25
C GLN A 279 54.90 -37.21 51.63
N ASN A 280 53.62 -37.19 52.00
CA ASN A 280 53.17 -37.81 53.25
C ASN A 280 53.40 -39.32 53.29
N ARG A 281 53.22 -40.01 52.16
CA ARG A 281 53.48 -41.45 52.06
C ARG A 281 54.97 -41.74 52.24
N GLU A 282 55.82 -40.94 51.60
CA GLU A 282 57.28 -41.04 51.74
C GLU A 282 57.73 -40.77 53.17
N LEU A 283 57.21 -39.72 53.82
CA LEU A 283 57.49 -39.42 55.22
C LEU A 283 57.03 -40.54 56.14
N LYS A 284 55.83 -41.11 55.92
CA LYS A 284 55.37 -42.30 56.66
C LYS A 284 56.28 -43.49 56.45
N GLN A 285 56.76 -43.72 55.23
CA GLN A 285 57.69 -44.82 54.94
C GLN A 285 59.03 -44.61 55.65
N LYS A 286 59.59 -43.40 55.62
CA LYS A 286 60.79 -43.03 56.40
C LYS A 286 60.56 -43.25 57.90
N MET A 287 59.42 -42.81 58.44
CA MET A 287 59.06 -43.08 59.84
C MET A 287 58.93 -44.58 60.14
N PHE A 288 58.38 -45.39 59.24
CA PHE A 288 58.32 -46.84 59.39
C PHE A 288 59.72 -47.47 59.34
N ASP A 289 60.58 -47.00 58.45
CA ASP A 289 61.97 -47.46 58.33
C ASP A 289 62.77 -47.10 59.60
N GLU A 290 62.58 -45.89 60.14
CA GLU A 290 63.13 -45.44 61.43
C GLU A 290 62.54 -46.22 62.61
N SER A 291 61.22 -46.46 62.62
CA SER A 291 60.55 -47.27 63.66
C SER A 291 60.93 -48.76 63.57
N SER A 292 61.35 -49.23 62.39
CA SER A 292 61.87 -50.58 62.16
C SER A 292 63.31 -50.76 62.65
N TRP A 293 63.89 -49.76 63.33
CA TRP A 293 65.14 -49.90 64.08
C TRP A 293 65.11 -51.03 65.12
N SER A 294 63.93 -51.50 65.55
CA SER A 294 63.82 -52.70 66.39
C SER A 294 64.01 -54.03 65.63
N LYS A 295 64.15 -54.01 64.29
CA LYS A 295 64.23 -55.21 63.42
C LYS A 295 65.48 -55.26 62.53
N ARG A 296 66.33 -54.22 62.51
CA ARG A 296 67.68 -54.28 61.91
C ARG A 296 68.72 -54.26 63.03
N PRO A 297 69.43 -55.38 63.32
CA PRO A 297 70.52 -55.33 64.28
C PRO A 297 71.64 -54.47 63.69
N LEU A 298 72.04 -53.44 64.43
CA LEU A 298 73.15 -52.51 64.18
C LEU A 298 74.55 -53.18 64.16
N ALA A 299 74.63 -54.48 63.87
CA ALA A 299 75.88 -55.24 63.88
C ALA A 299 76.64 -55.20 62.54
N GLU A 300 76.00 -54.86 61.40
CA GLU A 300 76.65 -54.99 60.07
C GLU A 300 77.13 -53.69 59.41
N GLN A 301 76.78 -52.50 59.90
CA GLN A 301 77.17 -51.24 59.21
C GLN A 301 78.33 -50.47 59.86
N VAL A 302 78.88 -50.94 60.98
CA VAL A 302 80.09 -50.32 61.59
C VAL A 302 81.39 -50.84 60.96
N THR A 303 81.37 -51.94 60.21
CA THR A 303 82.56 -52.54 59.58
C THR A 303 82.92 -51.98 58.20
N GLN A 304 82.11 -51.09 57.62
CA GLN A 304 82.32 -50.60 56.24
C GLN A 304 82.68 -49.11 56.12
N LYS A 305 83.27 -48.53 57.17
CA LYS A 305 83.98 -47.23 57.07
C LYS A 305 85.48 -47.43 57.22
N MET A 306 86.06 -48.15 56.26
CA MET A 306 87.50 -48.20 56.03
C MET A 306 87.84 -47.30 54.84
N VAL A 307 88.34 -46.11 55.18
CA VAL A 307 89.42 -45.32 54.53
C VAL A 307 89.46 -45.23 52.99
N GLY A 308 89.33 -44.01 52.47
CA GLY A 308 89.82 -43.61 51.14
C GLY A 308 89.95 -42.07 51.00
N PRO A 309 90.99 -41.51 50.34
CA PRO A 309 91.44 -40.13 50.55
C PRO A 309 90.94 -39.11 49.50
N ARG A 310 91.02 -37.84 49.91
CA ARG A 310 90.69 -36.58 49.20
C ARG A 310 91.42 -36.38 47.86
N THR A 311 90.64 -36.01 46.84
CA THR A 311 90.96 -35.05 45.75
C THR A 311 89.62 -34.34 45.43
N GLY A 312 89.46 -33.05 45.15
CA GLY A 312 90.36 -31.99 44.72
C GLY A 312 89.82 -31.39 43.42
N GLY A 313 88.98 -30.35 43.51
CA GLY A 313 88.73 -29.33 42.46
C GLY A 313 87.68 -29.62 41.38
N ASN A 314 86.58 -28.85 41.33
CA ASN A 314 86.34 -27.79 40.32
C ASN A 314 84.92 -27.20 40.45
N GLU A 315 84.84 -25.90 40.74
CA GLU A 315 83.77 -24.97 40.35
C GLU A 315 83.88 -24.64 38.84
N PRO A 316 83.06 -23.75 38.25
CA PRO A 316 81.59 -23.55 38.27
C PRO A 316 81.04 -23.33 36.83
N SER A 317 79.73 -23.10 36.62
CA SER A 317 79.22 -22.06 35.68
C SER A 317 77.69 -22.10 35.53
N ALA A 318 77.10 -20.90 35.61
CA ALA A 318 75.71 -20.52 35.30
C ALA A 318 75.36 -20.72 33.79
N PRO A 319 74.11 -20.48 33.33
CA PRO A 319 73.54 -19.12 33.24
C PRO A 319 72.01 -18.98 33.50
N ALA A 320 71.61 -17.80 33.98
CA ALA A 320 70.36 -17.14 33.57
C ALA A 320 70.68 -16.29 32.32
N PRO A 321 69.70 -15.95 31.45
CA PRO A 321 68.97 -14.71 31.72
C PRO A 321 67.50 -14.65 31.28
N THR A 322 66.87 -13.65 31.87
CA THR A 322 65.68 -12.86 31.52
C THR A 322 65.29 -12.78 30.03
N ASP A 323 63.97 -12.75 29.77
CA ASP A 323 63.33 -11.59 29.13
C ASP A 323 61.80 -11.70 29.19
N SER A 324 61.22 -10.85 30.04
CA SER A 324 59.79 -10.55 30.12
C SER A 324 59.60 -9.10 29.69
N ALA A 325 59.00 -8.88 28.53
CA ALA A 325 58.48 -7.58 28.09
C ALA A 325 57.24 -7.79 27.20
N THR A 326 56.08 -7.79 27.85
CA THR A 326 54.75 -7.74 27.23
C THR A 326 54.47 -6.29 26.80
N THR A 327 54.39 -6.03 25.49
CA THR A 327 53.89 -4.76 24.94
C THR A 327 52.43 -4.93 24.50
N GLN A 328 51.56 -4.16 25.15
CA GLN A 328 50.19 -3.85 24.75
C GLN A 328 50.12 -3.23 23.34
N LYS A 329 49.18 -3.69 22.50
CA LYS A 329 48.21 -2.82 21.79
C LYS A 329 47.15 -3.63 21.01
N PRO A 330 45.85 -3.43 21.22
CA PRO A 330 44.83 -3.78 20.24
C PRO A 330 44.58 -2.62 19.25
N PRO A 331 44.12 -2.91 18.02
CA PRO A 331 43.73 -1.89 17.06
C PRO A 331 42.30 -1.39 17.35
N MET A 332 42.15 -0.07 17.41
CA MET A 332 40.92 0.61 17.04
C MET A 332 41.06 1.04 15.58
N GLU A 333 40.23 0.50 14.71
CA GLU A 333 39.22 1.21 13.88
C GLU A 333 38.48 0.20 12.99
#